data_AF-A0A833ELX9-F1
#
_entry.id   AF-A0A833ELX9-F1
#
_cell.length_a   1.000
_cell.length_b   1.000
_cell.length_c   1.000
_cell.angle_alpha   90.00
_cell.angle_beta   90.00
_cell.angle_gamma   90.00
#
_symmetry.space_group_name_H-M   'P 1'
#
loop_
_entity.id
_entity.type
_entity.pdbx_description
1 polymer ?
#
loop_
_entity_poly.entity_id
_entity_poly.type
_entity_poly.pdbx_seq_one_letter_code
_entity_poly.pdbx_strand_id
1 'polypeptide(L)'
;MAKDLETDESLVQSLQDSALQTGRKLLSILGYYLHGLYDRAGRDHLFLFSSAVSFSLSLCLVPLVLVTFFILGTFVSVDNIASQIEYIIDTLLPYPESAAFLKNLVMGRVTAVLQHKNVAGWLGSFGLLFAASGWFTSMRSSLNVIFRVEKTPNKVVGKLKDILLVLLILVFFTLSFAILPSLQIFLKFSHAIEGILGVQFGNFEAHIFNFITLITIFYISAILLYFIPDKRIKKRAVFLAAF
;
A
#
# COMPACT_ATOMS: atom_id res chain seq x y z
N MET A 1 -13.69 62.41 -2.06
CA MET A 1 -13.79 61.62 -0.81
C MET A 1 -15.11 60.85 -0.70
N ALA A 2 -16.30 61.46 -0.83
CA ALA A 2 -17.57 60.70 -0.80
C ALA A 2 -17.82 59.82 -2.04
N LYS A 3 -17.39 60.25 -3.23
CA LYS A 3 -17.60 59.53 -4.50
C LYS A 3 -16.75 58.25 -4.65
N ASP A 4 -15.61 58.21 -3.98
CA ASP A 4 -14.70 57.06 -4.02
C ASP A 4 -15.19 55.90 -3.13
N LEU A 5 -15.98 56.21 -2.08
CA LEU A 5 -16.58 55.22 -1.18
C LEU A 5 -17.78 54.48 -1.79
N GLU A 6 -18.64 55.14 -2.58
CA GLU A 6 -19.76 54.49 -3.29
C GLU A 6 -19.28 53.56 -4.42
N THR A 7 -18.12 53.87 -5.02
CA THR A 7 -17.57 53.08 -6.12
C THR A 7 -17.01 51.75 -5.61
N ASP A 8 -16.43 51.73 -4.42
CA ASP A 8 -15.84 50.54 -3.78
C ASP A 8 -16.92 49.56 -3.28
N GLU A 9 -18.02 50.07 -2.70
CA GLU A 9 -19.17 49.22 -2.29
C GLU A 9 -19.82 48.50 -3.48
N SER A 10 -20.00 49.20 -4.61
CA SER A 10 -20.58 48.61 -5.82
C SER A 10 -19.68 47.53 -6.44
N LEU A 11 -18.35 47.69 -6.37
CA LEU A 11 -17.37 46.71 -6.81
C LEU A 11 -17.41 45.46 -5.92
N VAL A 12 -17.46 45.63 -4.60
CA VAL A 12 -17.57 44.53 -3.63
C VAL A 12 -18.85 43.71 -3.87
N GLN A 13 -19.98 44.37 -4.13
CA GLN A 13 -21.25 43.71 -4.42
C GLN A 13 -21.22 42.93 -5.74
N SER A 14 -20.60 43.49 -6.78
CA SER A 14 -20.45 42.81 -8.08
C SER A 14 -19.53 41.57 -8.02
N LEU A 15 -18.48 41.63 -7.18
CA LEU A 15 -17.58 40.50 -6.93
C LEU A 15 -18.28 39.40 -6.14
N GLN A 16 -19.11 39.77 -5.17
CA GLN A 16 -19.88 38.83 -4.35
C GLN A 16 -20.94 38.09 -5.18
N ASP A 17 -21.63 38.79 -6.08
CA ASP A 17 -22.61 38.18 -6.99
C ASP A 17 -21.95 37.26 -8.03
N SER A 18 -20.78 37.64 -8.57
CA SER A 18 -19.99 36.76 -9.46
C SER A 18 -19.49 35.50 -8.75
N ALA A 19 -19.04 35.63 -7.50
CA ALA A 19 -18.61 34.49 -6.69
C ALA A 19 -19.77 33.53 -6.40
N LEU A 20 -20.96 34.06 -6.07
CA LEU A 20 -22.16 33.26 -5.85
C LEU A 20 -22.65 32.54 -7.12
N GLN A 21 -22.62 33.22 -8.27
CA GLN A 21 -22.97 32.58 -9.56
C GLN A 21 -21.99 31.48 -9.95
N THR A 22 -20.69 31.69 -9.72
CA THR A 22 -19.64 30.71 -10.02
C THR A 22 -19.78 29.49 -9.11
N GLY A 23 -20.04 29.69 -7.82
CA GLY A 23 -20.32 28.61 -6.87
C GLY A 23 -21.55 27.79 -7.26
N ARG A 24 -22.63 28.44 -7.72
CA ARG A 24 -23.86 27.76 -8.16
C ARG A 24 -23.66 26.95 -9.44
N LYS A 25 -22.86 27.44 -10.39
CA LYS A 25 -22.44 26.69 -11.59
C LYS A 25 -21.56 25.49 -11.22
N LEU A 26 -20.63 25.65 -10.30
CA LEU A 26 -19.81 24.53 -9.82
C LEU A 26 -20.67 23.46 -9.16
N LEU A 27 -21.62 23.84 -8.31
CA LEU A 27 -22.57 22.92 -7.67
C LEU A 27 -23.46 22.18 -8.69
N SER A 28 -23.93 22.84 -9.75
CA SER A 28 -24.74 22.18 -10.78
C SER A 28 -23.93 21.20 -11.62
N ILE A 29 -22.69 21.56 -11.98
CA ILE A 29 -21.76 20.65 -12.65
C ILE A 29 -21.47 19.44 -11.77
N LEU A 30 -21.16 19.66 -10.49
CA LEU A 30 -20.87 18.60 -9.53
C LEU A 30 -22.08 17.68 -9.34
N GLY A 31 -23.29 18.24 -9.22
CA GLY A 31 -24.54 17.49 -9.17
C GLY A 31 -24.80 16.66 -10.42
N TYR A 32 -24.54 17.19 -11.62
CA TYR A 32 -24.67 16.47 -12.89
C TYR A 32 -23.72 15.26 -12.96
N TYR A 33 -22.44 15.46 -12.61
CA TYR A 33 -21.46 14.36 -12.58
C TYR A 33 -21.78 13.33 -11.50
N LEU A 34 -22.19 13.74 -10.30
CA LEU A 34 -22.59 12.82 -9.22
C LEU A 34 -23.82 12.00 -9.59
N HIS A 35 -24.84 12.61 -10.20
CA HIS A 35 -26.02 11.90 -10.66
C HIS A 35 -25.68 10.89 -11.77
N GLY A 36 -24.89 11.31 -12.77
CA GLY A 36 -24.41 10.43 -13.84
C GLY A 36 -23.56 9.27 -13.31
N LEU A 37 -22.73 9.52 -12.28
CA LEU A 37 -21.94 8.50 -11.61
C LEU A 37 -22.82 7.50 -10.85
N TYR A 38 -23.81 7.97 -10.10
CA TYR A 38 -24.74 7.11 -9.36
C TYR A 38 -25.55 6.20 -10.28
N ASP A 39 -26.09 6.77 -11.36
CA ASP A 39 -26.88 6.04 -12.35
C ASP A 39 -26.01 4.99 -13.09
N ARG A 40 -24.76 5.33 -13.41
CA ARG A 40 -23.80 4.38 -13.99
C ARG A 40 -23.36 3.31 -12.98
N ALA A 41 -23.16 3.68 -11.71
CA ALA A 41 -22.81 2.75 -10.64
C ALA A 41 -23.88 1.69 -10.41
N GLY A 42 -25.16 2.08 -10.47
CA GLY A 42 -26.29 1.17 -10.42
C GLY A 42 -26.36 0.25 -11.64
N ARG A 43 -26.26 0.81 -12.85
CA ARG A 43 -26.36 0.04 -14.11
C ARG A 43 -25.29 -1.03 -14.28
N ASP A 44 -24.04 -0.71 -13.97
CA ASP A 44 -22.91 -1.63 -14.18
C ASP A 44 -22.64 -2.51 -12.94
N HIS A 45 -23.57 -2.57 -11.97
CA HIS A 45 -23.43 -3.31 -10.71
C HIS A 45 -22.09 -3.07 -10.00
N LEU A 46 -21.56 -1.83 -10.07
CA LEU A 46 -20.23 -1.49 -9.55
C LEU A 46 -20.07 -1.84 -8.07
N PHE A 47 -21.14 -1.72 -7.28
CA PHE A 47 -21.14 -2.09 -5.86
C PHE A 47 -20.89 -3.59 -5.64
N LEU A 48 -21.42 -4.47 -6.49
CA LEU A 48 -21.20 -5.91 -6.40
C LEU A 48 -19.74 -6.27 -6.73
N PHE A 49 -19.16 -5.62 -7.75
CA PHE A 49 -17.77 -5.81 -8.13
C PHE A 49 -16.80 -5.21 -7.09
N SER A 50 -17.14 -4.06 -6.53
CA SER A 50 -16.37 -3.43 -5.45
C SER A 50 -16.38 -4.27 -4.17
N SER A 51 -17.54 -4.83 -3.81
CA SER A 51 -17.63 -5.72 -2.65
C SER A 51 -16.84 -7.01 -2.86
N ALA A 52 -16.84 -7.58 -4.07
CA ALA A 52 -16.03 -8.75 -4.40
C ALA A 52 -14.52 -8.48 -4.27
N VAL A 53 -14.03 -7.34 -4.77
CA VAL A 53 -12.62 -6.93 -4.64
C VAL A 53 -12.27 -6.70 -3.16
N SER A 54 -13.11 -5.98 -2.42
CA SER A 54 -12.91 -5.67 -1.00
C SER A 54 -12.89 -6.93 -0.14
N PHE A 55 -13.83 -7.85 -0.36
CA PHE A 55 -13.88 -9.14 0.33
C PHE A 55 -12.64 -9.98 0.03
N SER A 56 -12.19 -10.02 -1.23
CA SER A 56 -10.96 -10.73 -1.61
C SER A 56 -9.72 -10.16 -0.92
N LEU A 57 -9.68 -8.84 -0.71
CA LEU A 57 -8.62 -8.19 0.05
C LEU A 57 -8.69 -8.54 1.54
N SER A 58 -9.89 -8.54 2.14
CA SER A 58 -10.09 -8.95 3.54
C SER A 58 -9.64 -10.40 3.78
N LEU A 59 -9.84 -11.30 2.81
CA LEU A 59 -9.33 -12.67 2.89
C LEU A 59 -7.80 -12.73 2.94
N CYS A 60 -7.10 -11.74 2.40
CA CYS A 60 -5.64 -11.67 2.48
C CYS A 60 -5.14 -11.31 3.89
N LEU A 61 -5.99 -10.78 4.78
CA LEU A 61 -5.59 -10.42 6.15
C LEU A 61 -5.22 -11.65 6.99
N VAL A 62 -5.93 -12.76 6.83
CA VAL A 62 -5.65 -14.00 7.58
C VAL A 62 -4.22 -14.51 7.32
N PRO A 63 -3.79 -14.77 6.07
CA PRO A 63 -2.42 -15.19 5.81
C PRO A 63 -1.40 -14.08 6.11
N LEU A 64 -1.75 -12.80 6.00
CA LEU A 64 -0.88 -11.69 6.38
C LEU A 64 -0.53 -11.72 7.87
N VAL A 65 -1.51 -11.98 8.74
CA VAL A 65 -1.29 -12.13 10.19
C VAL A 65 -0.37 -13.33 10.48
N LEU A 66 -0.56 -14.46 9.78
CA LEU A 66 0.31 -15.63 9.92
C LEU A 66 1.77 -15.33 9.52
N VAL A 67 2.00 -14.64 8.40
CA VAL A 67 3.33 -14.21 7.98
C VAL A 67 3.92 -13.23 9.00
N THR A 68 3.12 -12.32 9.53
CA THR A 68 3.56 -11.37 10.58
C THR A 68 4.04 -12.11 11.82
N PHE A 69 3.32 -13.14 12.28
CA PHE A 69 3.77 -13.97 13.41
C PHE A 69 5.05 -14.74 13.10
N PHE A 70 5.23 -15.20 11.87
CA PHE A 70 6.50 -15.83 11.46
C PHE A 70 7.67 -14.85 11.50
N ILE A 71 7.49 -13.64 10.96
CA ILE A 71 8.51 -12.59 10.98
C ILE A 71 8.86 -12.24 12.43
N LEU A 72 7.85 -11.91 13.25
CA LEU A 72 8.05 -11.61 14.66
C LEU A 72 8.74 -12.76 15.40
N GLY A 73 8.27 -14.00 15.22
CA GLY A 73 8.88 -15.17 15.85
C GLY A 73 10.30 -15.49 15.38
N THR A 74 10.74 -14.93 14.25
CA THR A 74 12.11 -15.07 13.73
C THR A 74 13.03 -14.03 14.33
N PHE A 75 12.58 -12.77 14.46
CA PHE A 75 13.36 -11.69 15.08
C PHE A 75 13.33 -11.73 16.61
N VAL A 76 12.39 -12.46 17.21
CA VAL A 76 12.25 -12.62 18.66
C VAL A 76 12.95 -13.90 19.14
N SER A 77 13.96 -13.71 20.00
CA SER A 77 14.59 -14.78 20.79
C SER A 77 13.88 -14.96 22.14
N VAL A 78 13.53 -16.20 22.50
CA VAL A 78 12.77 -16.56 23.72
C VAL A 78 13.42 -15.95 24.98
N ASP A 79 14.74 -16.10 25.13
CA ASP A 79 15.44 -15.78 26.37
C ASP A 79 15.49 -14.27 26.67
N ASN A 80 15.67 -13.45 25.64
CA ASN A 80 15.72 -11.99 25.78
C ASN A 80 14.36 -11.36 26.05
N ILE A 81 13.26 -12.01 25.63
CA ILE A 81 11.91 -11.47 25.79
C ILE A 81 11.25 -11.99 27.05
N ALA A 82 11.50 -13.24 27.45
CA ALA A 82 10.99 -13.79 28.70
C ALA A 82 11.39 -12.91 29.90
N SER A 83 12.67 -12.59 30.01
CA SER A 83 13.22 -11.73 31.07
C SER A 83 12.66 -10.30 31.03
N GLN A 84 12.47 -9.72 29.84
CA GLN A 84 11.89 -8.38 29.70
C GLN A 84 10.40 -8.35 30.05
N ILE A 85 9.63 -9.34 29.61
CA ILE A 85 8.20 -9.45 29.93
C ILE A 85 8.04 -9.65 31.44
N GLU A 86 8.85 -10.52 32.05
CA GLU A 86 8.81 -10.73 33.49
C GLU A 86 9.12 -9.44 34.26
N TYR A 87 10.16 -8.71 33.86
CA TYR A 87 10.52 -7.42 34.47
C TYR A 87 9.42 -6.36 34.33
N ILE A 88 8.79 -6.25 33.14
CA ILE A 88 7.69 -5.31 32.90
C ILE A 88 6.49 -5.67 33.77
N ILE A 89 6.14 -6.95 33.85
CA ILE A 89 4.99 -7.40 34.66
C ILE A 89 5.25 -7.14 36.14
N ASP A 90 6.46 -7.44 36.64
CA ASP A 90 6.83 -7.17 38.04
C ASP A 90 6.86 -5.67 38.37
N THR A 91 7.19 -4.83 37.40
CA THR A 91 7.18 -3.36 37.57
C THR A 91 5.77 -2.79 37.56
N LEU A 92 4.87 -3.32 36.73
CA LEU A 92 3.49 -2.83 36.60
C LEU A 92 2.55 -3.38 37.67
N LEU A 93 2.78 -4.61 38.15
CA LEU A 93 1.93 -5.29 39.11
C LEU A 93 2.71 -5.60 40.39
N PRO A 94 2.57 -4.79 41.45
CA PRO A 94 3.18 -5.08 42.75
C PRO A 94 2.55 -6.27 43.50
N TYR A 95 1.51 -6.92 42.93
CA TYR A 95 0.83 -8.08 43.52
C TYR A 95 1.32 -9.40 42.88
N PRO A 96 2.00 -10.29 43.64
CA PRO A 96 2.68 -11.45 43.07
C PRO A 96 1.75 -12.50 42.45
N GLU A 97 0.53 -12.70 42.98
CA GLU A 97 -0.41 -13.67 42.39
C GLU A 97 -0.95 -13.22 41.02
N SER A 98 -1.35 -11.95 40.90
CA SER A 98 -1.82 -11.40 39.63
C SER A 98 -0.70 -11.32 38.59
N ALA A 99 0.52 -10.98 39.03
CA ALA A 99 1.71 -11.01 38.20
C ALA A 99 2.03 -12.43 37.70
N ALA A 100 1.97 -13.44 38.57
CA ALA A 100 2.22 -14.84 38.19
C ALA A 100 1.18 -15.38 37.20
N PHE A 101 -0.11 -15.04 37.37
CA PHE A 101 -1.16 -15.41 36.42
C PHE A 101 -0.89 -14.77 35.05
N LEU A 102 -0.59 -13.48 35.01
CA LEU A 102 -0.33 -12.75 33.78
C LEU A 102 0.93 -13.25 33.07
N LYS A 103 2.01 -13.53 33.82
CA LYS A 103 3.24 -14.13 33.30
C LYS A 103 2.96 -15.47 32.62
N ASN A 104 2.25 -16.38 33.29
CA ASN A 104 1.91 -17.69 32.72
C ASN A 104 1.05 -17.56 31.46
N LEU A 105 0.08 -16.65 31.46
CA LEU A 105 -0.79 -16.42 30.30
C LEU A 105 0.01 -15.88 29.12
N VAL A 106 0.84 -14.85 29.32
CA VAL A 106 1.64 -14.22 28.26
C VAL A 106 2.73 -15.17 27.76
N MET A 107 3.49 -15.80 28.66
CA MET A 107 4.56 -16.74 28.30
C MET A 107 4.04 -17.99 27.58
N GLY A 108 2.85 -18.48 27.97
CA GLY A 108 2.19 -19.56 27.24
C GLY A 108 1.87 -19.19 25.79
N ARG A 109 1.42 -17.96 25.53
CA ARG A 109 1.15 -17.49 24.16
C ARG A 109 2.43 -17.25 23.36
N VAL A 110 3.44 -16.61 23.97
CA VAL A 110 4.74 -16.38 23.34
C VAL A 110 5.39 -17.70 22.92
N THR A 111 5.40 -18.69 23.82
CA THR A 111 5.97 -20.02 23.54
C THR A 111 5.21 -20.72 22.41
N ALA A 112 3.87 -20.67 22.40
CA ALA A 112 3.06 -21.27 21.36
C ALA A 112 3.34 -20.66 19.97
N VAL A 113 3.46 -19.33 19.90
CA VAL A 113 3.81 -18.60 18.66
C VAL A 113 5.22 -18.97 18.18
N LEU A 114 6.19 -19.05 19.09
CA LEU A 114 7.58 -19.38 18.75
C LEU A 114 7.77 -20.84 18.33
N GLN A 115 7.03 -21.78 18.93
CA GLN A 115 7.06 -23.19 18.53
C GLN A 115 6.48 -23.42 17.14
N HIS A 116 5.37 -22.76 16.81
CA HIS A 116 4.65 -22.98 15.55
C HIS A 116 4.99 -21.95 14.47
N LYS A 117 6.01 -21.10 14.69
CA LYS A 117 6.37 -20.00 13.77
C LYS A 117 6.60 -20.49 12.34
N ASN A 118 7.33 -21.60 12.15
CA ASN A 118 7.67 -22.12 10.82
C ASN A 118 6.43 -22.59 10.07
N VAL A 119 5.50 -23.24 10.77
CA VAL A 119 4.23 -23.72 10.18
C VAL A 119 3.35 -22.53 9.81
N ALA A 120 3.24 -21.53 10.69
CA ALA A 120 2.54 -20.28 10.42
C ALA A 120 3.18 -19.52 9.23
N GLY A 121 4.51 -19.52 9.12
CA GLY A 121 5.23 -18.89 8.02
C GLY A 121 4.95 -19.53 6.67
N TRP A 122 5.01 -20.86 6.57
CA TRP A 122 4.71 -21.57 5.33
C TRP A 122 3.23 -21.46 4.95
N LEU A 123 2.31 -21.73 5.89
CA LEU A 123 0.87 -21.61 5.65
C LEU A 123 0.48 -20.17 5.30
N GLY A 124 1.05 -19.20 6.01
CA GLY A 124 0.86 -17.78 5.75
C GLY A 124 1.37 -17.40 4.36
N SER A 125 2.58 -17.82 3.99
CA SER A 125 3.17 -17.45 2.69
C SER A 125 2.41 -18.08 1.51
N PHE A 126 2.13 -19.38 1.55
CA PHE A 126 1.35 -20.05 0.51
C PHE A 126 -0.10 -19.54 0.48
N GLY A 127 -0.70 -19.35 1.65
CA GLY A 127 -2.03 -18.77 1.78
C GLY A 127 -2.10 -17.34 1.23
N LEU A 128 -1.06 -16.53 1.46
CA LEU A 128 -0.97 -15.17 0.97
C LEU A 128 -0.84 -15.14 -0.55
N LEU A 129 0.03 -15.97 -1.14
CA LEU A 129 0.14 -16.10 -2.59
C LEU A 129 -1.19 -16.51 -3.23
N PHE A 130 -1.90 -17.46 -2.63
CA PHE A 130 -3.19 -17.92 -3.11
C PHE A 130 -4.28 -16.83 -2.98
N ALA A 131 -4.39 -16.20 -1.81
CA ALA A 131 -5.37 -15.15 -1.55
C ALA A 131 -5.12 -13.89 -2.40
N ALA A 132 -3.87 -13.46 -2.51
CA ALA A 132 -3.47 -12.32 -3.34
C ALA A 132 -3.75 -12.58 -4.82
N SER A 133 -3.51 -13.80 -5.31
CA SER A 133 -3.89 -14.19 -6.68
C SER A 133 -5.41 -14.11 -6.88
N GLY A 134 -6.20 -14.48 -5.87
CA GLY A 134 -7.66 -14.29 -5.86
C GLY A 134 -8.06 -12.81 -5.93
N TRP A 135 -7.39 -11.93 -5.18
CA TRP A 135 -7.62 -10.48 -5.23
C TRP A 135 -7.34 -9.90 -6.61
N PHE A 136 -6.22 -10.24 -7.24
CA PHE A 136 -5.92 -9.82 -8.62
C PHE A 136 -6.92 -10.36 -9.63
N THR A 137 -7.37 -11.61 -9.46
CA THR A 137 -8.43 -12.20 -10.28
C THR A 137 -9.71 -11.37 -10.20
N SER A 138 -10.14 -11.03 -8.99
CA SER A 138 -11.32 -10.20 -8.74
C SER A 138 -11.17 -8.81 -9.35
N MET A 139 -10.02 -8.15 -9.15
CA MET A 139 -9.73 -6.83 -9.73
C MET A 139 -9.79 -6.88 -11.26
N ARG A 140 -9.12 -7.85 -11.88
CA ARG A 140 -9.15 -8.04 -13.33
C ARG A 140 -10.55 -8.32 -13.85
N SER A 141 -11.32 -9.17 -13.18
CA SER A 141 -12.70 -9.47 -13.57
C SER A 141 -13.57 -8.21 -13.53
N SER A 142 -13.50 -7.43 -12.45
CA SER A 142 -14.23 -6.17 -12.30
C SER A 142 -13.84 -5.16 -13.39
N LEU A 143 -12.54 -5.01 -13.67
CA LEU A 143 -12.06 -4.13 -14.75
C LEU A 143 -12.50 -4.61 -16.13
N ASN A 144 -12.46 -5.91 -16.41
CA ASN A 144 -12.86 -6.47 -17.69
C ASN A 144 -14.35 -6.22 -17.97
N VAL A 145 -15.21 -6.26 -16.93
CA VAL A 145 -16.63 -5.90 -17.04
C VAL A 145 -16.79 -4.40 -17.35
N ILE A 146 -16.13 -3.52 -16.60
CA ILE A 146 -16.19 -2.07 -16.81
C ILE A 146 -15.70 -1.69 -18.23
N PHE A 147 -14.62 -2.31 -18.69
CA PHE A 147 -14.04 -2.07 -20.01
C PHE A 147 -14.72 -2.83 -21.15
N ARG A 148 -15.78 -3.60 -20.86
CA ARG A 148 -16.53 -4.42 -21.83
C ARG A 148 -15.59 -5.26 -22.70
N VAL A 149 -14.70 -6.01 -22.06
CA VAL A 149 -13.74 -6.89 -22.75
C VAL A 149 -14.43 -8.20 -23.10
N GLU A 150 -14.70 -8.42 -24.38
CA GLU A 150 -15.45 -9.59 -24.87
C GLU A 150 -14.62 -10.89 -24.94
N LYS A 151 -13.28 -10.79 -24.96
CA LYS A 151 -12.41 -11.97 -25.04
C LYS A 151 -12.13 -12.52 -23.66
N THR A 152 -12.66 -13.71 -23.38
CA THR A 152 -12.28 -14.52 -22.21
C THR A 152 -10.96 -15.26 -22.53
N PRO A 153 -9.82 -14.91 -21.92
CA PRO A 153 -8.67 -15.80 -21.96
C PRO A 153 -9.00 -17.11 -21.25
N ASN A 154 -8.32 -18.20 -21.62
CA ASN A 154 -8.45 -19.48 -20.91
C ASN A 154 -8.29 -19.26 -19.40
N LYS A 155 -9.23 -19.79 -18.59
CA LYS A 155 -9.25 -19.60 -17.12
C LYS A 155 -7.90 -19.92 -16.45
N VAL A 156 -7.18 -20.91 -16.97
CA VAL A 156 -5.85 -21.32 -16.49
C VAL A 156 -4.78 -20.26 -16.78
N VAL A 157 -4.76 -19.71 -17.99
CA VAL A 157 -3.78 -18.67 -18.40
C VAL A 157 -4.01 -17.39 -17.60
N GLY A 158 -5.28 -17.04 -17.37
CA GLY A 158 -5.63 -15.92 -16.50
C GLY A 158 -5.07 -16.11 -15.09
N LYS A 159 -5.32 -17.27 -14.45
CA LYS A 159 -4.85 -17.52 -13.09
C LYS A 159 -3.33 -17.55 -12.98
N LEU A 160 -2.62 -18.10 -13.98
CA LEU A 160 -1.16 -18.09 -14.02
C LEU A 160 -0.60 -16.67 -14.13
N LYS A 161 -1.23 -15.81 -14.95
CA LYS A 161 -0.86 -14.39 -15.05
C LYS A 161 -1.03 -13.68 -13.71
N ASP A 162 -2.09 -13.98 -12.95
CA ASP A 162 -2.32 -13.36 -11.64
C ASP A 162 -1.27 -13.82 -10.61
N ILE A 163 -0.93 -15.12 -10.60
CA ILE A 163 0.16 -15.64 -9.74
C ILE A 163 1.50 -15.01 -10.10
N LEU A 164 1.81 -14.89 -11.40
CA LEU A 164 3.02 -14.22 -11.87
C LEU A 164 3.04 -12.75 -11.43
N LEU A 165 1.89 -12.07 -11.46
CA LEU A 165 1.78 -10.69 -11.02
C LEU A 165 2.08 -10.53 -9.52
N VAL A 166 1.51 -11.41 -8.69
CA VAL A 166 1.79 -11.45 -7.25
C VAL A 166 3.28 -11.67 -7.01
N LEU A 167 3.88 -12.65 -7.68
CA LEU A 167 5.30 -12.97 -7.52
C LEU A 167 6.19 -11.81 -7.98
N LEU A 168 5.85 -11.17 -9.09
CA LEU A 168 6.58 -10.02 -9.60
C LEU A 168 6.53 -8.85 -8.60
N ILE A 169 5.34 -8.52 -8.08
CA ILE A 169 5.19 -7.47 -7.05
C ILE A 169 5.98 -7.81 -5.80
N LEU A 170 5.97 -9.07 -5.37
CA LEU A 170 6.74 -9.53 -4.22
C LEU A 170 8.24 -9.32 -4.45
N VAL A 171 8.78 -9.73 -5.61
CA VAL A 171 10.19 -9.52 -5.97
C VAL A 171 10.55 -8.04 -5.99
N PHE A 172 9.71 -7.19 -6.62
CA PHE A 172 9.94 -5.75 -6.66
C PHE A 172 9.85 -5.10 -5.28
N PHE A 173 8.93 -5.54 -4.44
CA PHE A 173 8.78 -5.06 -3.07
C PHE A 173 10.01 -5.43 -2.22
N THR A 174 10.46 -6.68 -2.30
CA THR A 174 11.70 -7.12 -1.62
C THR A 174 12.91 -6.34 -2.10
N LEU A 175 13.03 -6.13 -3.43
CA LEU A 175 14.12 -5.34 -3.99
C LEU A 175 14.06 -3.89 -3.49
N SER A 176 12.86 -3.29 -3.47
CA SER A 176 12.64 -1.93 -2.97
C SER A 176 12.94 -1.80 -1.47
N PHE A 177 12.64 -2.82 -0.67
CA PHE A 177 12.98 -2.81 0.75
C PHE A 177 14.50 -2.98 0.98
N ALA A 178 15.19 -3.73 0.12
CA ALA A 178 16.64 -3.91 0.17
C ALA A 178 17.42 -2.64 -0.23
N ILE A 179 16.79 -1.70 -0.94
CA ILE A 179 17.38 -0.42 -1.31
C ILE A 179 17.85 0.33 -0.05
N LEU A 180 17.01 0.51 0.97
CA LEU A 180 17.38 1.28 2.18
C LEU A 180 18.65 0.79 2.92
N PRO A 181 18.81 -0.49 3.29
CA PRO A 181 20.05 -0.96 3.91
C PRO A 181 21.24 -0.89 2.94
N SER A 182 21.02 -1.07 1.64
CA SER A 182 22.09 -0.91 0.65
C SER A 182 22.63 0.53 0.57
N LEU A 183 21.75 1.55 0.73
CA LEU A 183 22.18 2.95 0.89
C LEU A 183 23.15 3.09 2.06
N GLN A 184 22.77 2.56 3.23
CA GLN A 184 23.56 2.74 4.45
C GLN A 184 24.95 2.10 4.32
N ILE A 185 25.03 0.94 3.67
CA ILE A 185 26.30 0.27 3.39
C ILE A 185 27.13 1.11 2.42
N PHE A 186 26.52 1.64 1.36
CA PHE A 186 27.19 2.46 0.36
C PHE A 186 27.73 3.76 0.94
N LEU A 187 26.93 4.49 1.73
CA LEU A 187 27.35 5.72 2.41
C LEU A 187 28.51 5.47 3.38
N LYS A 188 28.47 4.37 4.15
CA LYS A 188 29.59 3.98 5.03
C LYS A 188 30.87 3.70 4.26
N PHE A 189 30.75 3.05 3.10
CA PHE A 189 31.88 2.73 2.24
C PHE A 189 32.47 4.00 1.59
N SER A 190 31.62 4.93 1.16
CA SER A 190 32.05 6.21 0.60
C SER A 190 32.84 7.04 1.62
N HIS A 191 32.31 7.26 2.83
CA HIS A 191 33.04 7.98 3.87
C HIS A 191 34.37 7.31 4.28
N ALA A 192 34.46 5.98 4.20
CA ALA A 192 35.71 5.27 4.45
C ALA A 192 36.76 5.57 3.36
N ILE A 193 36.34 5.74 2.11
CA ILE A 193 37.22 6.10 0.98
C ILE A 193 37.59 7.59 1.01
N GLU A 194 36.65 8.47 1.35
CA GLU A 194 36.90 9.91 1.50
C GLU A 194 37.94 10.20 2.58
N GLY A 195 37.91 9.44 3.69
CA GLY A 195 38.92 9.52 4.74
C GLY A 195 40.33 9.11 4.29
N ILE A 196 40.44 8.32 3.22
CA ILE A 196 41.71 7.85 2.65
C ILE A 196 42.20 8.76 1.51
N LEU A 197 41.29 9.27 0.68
CA LEU A 197 41.62 10.06 -0.52
C LEU A 197 41.48 11.58 -0.33
N GLY A 198 40.90 12.05 0.77
CA GLY A 198 40.76 13.48 1.11
C GLY A 198 39.81 14.27 0.19
N VAL A 199 39.05 13.60 -0.67
CA VAL A 199 38.09 14.21 -1.59
C VAL A 199 36.70 14.11 -0.97
N GLN A 200 35.99 15.23 -0.80
CA GLN A 200 34.62 15.23 -0.31
C GLN A 200 33.66 15.09 -1.49
N PHE A 201 33.08 13.91 -1.68
CA PHE A 201 31.88 13.73 -2.47
C PHE A 201 30.72 14.31 -1.64
N GLY A 202 30.21 15.47 -2.06
CA GLY A 202 29.04 16.08 -1.41
C GLY A 202 27.79 15.20 -1.52
N ASN A 203 26.60 15.78 -1.31
CA ASN A 203 25.30 15.08 -1.33
C ASN A 203 24.91 14.39 -2.68
N PHE A 204 25.82 14.31 -3.65
CA PHE A 204 25.62 13.72 -4.97
C PHE A 204 25.20 12.25 -4.90
N GLU A 205 25.74 11.48 -3.96
CA GLU A 205 25.36 10.07 -3.76
C GLU A 205 23.90 9.92 -3.34
N ALA A 206 23.44 10.78 -2.42
CA ALA A 206 22.05 10.80 -1.97
C ALA A 206 21.08 11.18 -3.10
N HIS A 207 21.49 12.10 -3.99
CA HIS A 207 20.68 12.49 -5.15
C HIS A 207 20.55 11.37 -6.19
N ILE A 208 21.65 10.68 -6.52
CA ILE A 208 21.63 9.51 -7.42
C ILE A 208 20.67 8.45 -6.86
N PHE A 209 20.76 8.20 -5.57
CA PHE A 209 19.97 7.16 -4.93
C PHE A 209 18.46 7.47 -4.89
N ASN A 210 18.10 8.71 -4.57
CA ASN A 210 16.71 9.17 -4.65
C ASN A 210 16.16 9.05 -6.07
N PHE A 211 16.98 9.36 -7.08
CA PHE A 211 16.60 9.22 -8.49
C PHE A 211 16.34 7.75 -8.87
N ILE A 212 17.21 6.81 -8.42
CA ILE A 212 17.02 5.36 -8.62
C ILE A 212 15.71 4.90 -7.98
N THR A 213 15.45 5.31 -6.73
CA THR A 213 14.24 4.92 -6.00
C THR A 213 12.97 5.40 -6.72
N LEU A 214 12.98 6.64 -7.21
CA LEU A 214 11.87 7.21 -7.98
C LEU A 214 11.63 6.44 -9.29
N ILE A 215 12.70 6.08 -10.01
CA ILE A 215 12.61 5.22 -11.20
C ILE A 215 12.02 3.86 -10.84
N THR A 216 12.45 3.23 -9.75
CA THR A 216 11.92 1.93 -9.32
C THR A 216 10.41 2.01 -9.07
N ILE A 217 9.94 3.02 -8.34
CA ILE A 217 8.51 3.23 -8.07
C ILE A 217 7.73 3.43 -9.38
N PHE A 218 8.26 4.24 -10.29
CA PHE A 218 7.65 4.48 -11.61
C PHE A 218 7.53 3.19 -12.44
N TYR A 219 8.57 2.34 -12.45
CA TYR A 219 8.50 1.06 -13.15
C TYR A 219 7.47 0.12 -12.51
N ILE A 220 7.39 0.08 -11.18
CA ILE A 220 6.39 -0.74 -10.47
C ILE A 220 4.98 -0.29 -10.84
N SER A 221 4.69 1.01 -10.78
CA SER A 221 3.37 1.55 -11.12
C SER A 221 3.01 1.30 -12.58
N ALA A 222 3.96 1.49 -13.51
CA ALA A 222 3.77 1.23 -14.93
C ALA A 222 3.52 -0.26 -15.23
N ILE A 223 4.27 -1.17 -14.61
CA ILE A 223 4.06 -2.62 -14.78
C ILE A 223 2.69 -3.03 -14.25
N LEU A 224 2.31 -2.52 -13.08
CA LEU A 224 1.02 -2.80 -12.45
C LEU A 224 -0.14 -2.38 -13.37
N LEU A 225 -0.10 -1.15 -13.89
CA LEU A 225 -1.13 -0.61 -14.79
C LEU A 225 -1.15 -1.31 -16.16
N TYR A 226 -0.01 -1.78 -16.65
CA TYR A 226 0.08 -2.46 -17.93
C TYR A 226 -0.43 -3.92 -17.86
N PHE A 227 -0.14 -4.63 -16.77
CA PHE A 227 -0.44 -6.06 -16.68
C PHE A 227 -1.82 -6.36 -16.09
N ILE A 228 -2.40 -5.51 -15.24
CA ILE A 228 -3.71 -5.76 -14.60
C ILE A 228 -4.85 -5.95 -15.64
N PRO A 229 -5.05 -5.06 -16.62
CA PRO A 229 -6.13 -5.20 -17.58
C PRO A 229 -5.77 -6.15 -18.73
N ASP A 230 -6.71 -7.00 -19.17
CA ASP A 230 -6.52 -7.85 -20.35
C ASP A 230 -6.73 -7.09 -21.67
N LYS A 231 -7.32 -5.90 -21.61
CA LYS A 231 -7.43 -5.00 -22.76
C LYS A 231 -6.10 -4.28 -22.97
N ARG A 232 -5.60 -4.27 -24.22
CA ARG A 232 -4.40 -3.48 -24.58
C ARG A 232 -4.71 -1.99 -24.42
N ILE A 233 -4.41 -1.42 -23.25
CA ILE A 233 -4.43 0.02 -23.06
C ILE A 233 -3.32 0.61 -23.93
N LYS A 234 -3.60 1.74 -24.61
CA LYS A 234 -2.59 2.45 -25.40
C LYS A 234 -1.44 2.83 -24.46
N LYS A 235 -0.21 2.42 -24.77
CA LYS A 235 0.98 2.65 -23.92
C LYS A 235 1.11 4.09 -23.43
N ARG A 236 0.72 5.07 -24.25
CA ARG A 236 0.69 6.50 -23.89
C ARG A 236 -0.18 6.82 -22.67
N ALA A 237 -1.35 6.17 -22.53
CA ALA A 237 -2.22 6.37 -21.37
C ALA A 237 -1.64 5.73 -20.10
N VAL A 238 -0.89 4.62 -20.25
CA VAL A 238 -0.18 4.00 -19.12
C VAL A 238 0.96 4.89 -18.63
N PHE A 239 1.76 5.46 -19.54
CA PHE A 239 2.82 6.40 -19.18
C PHE A 239 2.29 7.70 -18.55
N LEU A 240 1.16 8.23 -19.06
CA LEU A 240 0.54 9.43 -18.49
C LEU A 240 -0.06 9.21 -17.09
N ALA A 241 -0.48 7.99 -16.78
CA ALA A 241 -1.06 7.64 -15.48
C ALA A 241 -0.02 7.17 -14.45
N ALA A 242 1.19 6.82 -14.90
CA ALA A 242 2.29 6.40 -14.04
C ALA A 242 3.16 7.56 -13.56
N PHE A 243 3.06 8.74 -14.20
CA PHE A 243 3.70 10.00 -13.82
C PHE A 243 2.81 10.78 -12.85
#